data_AF-A0A4U8V5Z5-F1
#
_entry.id   AF-A0A4U8V5Z5-F1
#
_cell.length_a   1.000
_cell.length_b   1.000
_cell.length_c   1.000
_cell.angle_alpha   90.00
_cell.angle_beta   90.00
_cell.angle_gamma   90.00
#
_symmetry.space_group_name_H-M   'P 1'
#
loop_
_entity.id
_entity.type
_entity.pdbx_description
1 polymer ?
#
loop_
_entity_poly.entity_id
_entity_poly.type
_entity_poly.pdbx_seq_one_letter_code
_entity_poly.pdbx_strand_id
1 'polypeptide(L)'
;MESSSAHEAAALSGLITHLYDAAIDAALWPGTASRIAQALGSTSTVVKLHADGGQVSLLECTANLLVPEHDQAWAHDWHRRDLWVERSLAYGMSRIITDEDLVTPEEQARSGFYQEWLPRLGIHHMLGAVFPTAQSAVGVLGIHRPRDAGAYTDRERRQAALILPHLQRALRLGQRFAELSYQHEVALQALDRFDTGAMIVDGACRILHASAMAETLMRECPELVVVRGCLSLHSPMLKDKLSALVRAALETARGRAAKPGSALLIPRSRRIPLVLEAVPLGPASGAFGEARPAVLVFIRDPEAPLEVARLRDLFGLTRTEAAVAVALGRGQSLDDIATDMGIGIGTARTHLKRILAKTGMHRQAQLVALLVRSRTTPAS
;
A
#
# COMPACT_ATOMS: atom_id res chain seq x y z
N MET A 1 23.69 44.15 3.85
CA MET A 1 22.83 43.60 2.77
C MET A 1 23.24 42.18 2.39
N GLU A 2 24.52 41.89 2.14
CA GLU A 2 25.01 40.55 1.73
C GLU A 2 24.71 39.40 2.71
N SER A 3 24.77 39.65 4.03
CA SER A 3 24.47 38.62 5.04
C SER A 3 22.98 38.22 5.09
N SER A 4 22.06 39.11 4.69
CA SER A 4 20.62 38.85 4.71
C SER A 4 20.20 38.01 3.50
N SER A 5 20.76 38.30 2.32
CA SER A 5 20.49 37.54 1.09
C SER A 5 21.03 36.11 1.15
N ALA A 6 22.18 35.91 1.82
CA ALA A 6 22.75 34.57 1.99
C ALA A 6 21.89 33.69 2.91
N HIS A 7 21.35 34.26 4.00
CA HIS A 7 20.46 33.55 4.92
C HIS A 7 19.13 33.15 4.24
N GLU A 8 18.55 34.06 3.45
CA GLU A 8 17.34 33.78 2.68
C GLU A 8 17.55 32.69 1.61
N ALA A 9 18.67 32.74 0.88
CA ALA A 9 19.00 31.70 -0.09
C ALA A 9 19.17 30.32 0.58
N ALA A 10 19.78 30.28 1.77
CA ALA A 10 19.91 29.07 2.56
C ALA A 10 18.55 28.54 3.04
N ALA A 11 17.65 29.42 3.49
CA ALA A 11 16.30 29.02 3.92
C ALA A 11 15.48 28.42 2.77
N LEU A 12 15.50 29.04 1.58
CA LEU A 12 14.83 28.52 0.38
C LEU A 12 15.44 27.20 -0.08
N SER A 13 16.77 27.08 -0.09
CA SER A 13 17.44 25.82 -0.41
C SER A 13 17.06 24.70 0.56
N GLY A 14 17.05 25.00 1.87
CA GLY A 14 16.64 24.04 2.89
C GLY A 14 15.18 23.59 2.75
N LEU A 15 14.28 24.51 2.39
CA LEU A 15 12.89 24.18 2.07
C LEU A 15 12.80 23.24 0.85
N ILE A 16 13.56 23.52 -0.22
CA ILE A 16 13.57 22.66 -1.42
C ILE A 16 14.03 21.25 -1.07
N THR A 17 15.11 21.11 -0.30
CA THR A 17 15.59 19.81 0.19
C THR A 17 14.51 19.08 0.99
N HIS A 18 13.90 19.75 1.96
CA HIS A 18 12.81 19.19 2.77
C HIS A 18 11.63 18.71 1.91
N LEU A 19 11.22 19.47 0.89
CA LEU A 19 10.13 19.07 0.00
C LEU A 19 10.44 17.76 -0.74
N TYR A 20 11.68 17.56 -1.18
CA TYR A 20 12.07 16.32 -1.84
C TYR A 20 12.21 15.14 -0.86
N ASP A 21 12.76 15.38 0.33
CA ASP A 21 12.85 14.35 1.37
C ASP A 21 11.45 13.88 1.79
N ALA A 22 10.53 14.82 2.01
CA ALA A 22 9.14 14.54 2.36
C ALA A 22 8.32 13.92 1.22
N ALA A 23 8.76 14.07 -0.04
CA ALA A 23 8.16 13.37 -1.17
C ALA A 23 8.56 11.88 -1.23
N ILE A 24 9.69 11.51 -0.64
CA ILE A 24 10.18 10.14 -0.57
C ILE A 24 9.72 9.47 0.72
N ASP A 25 9.76 10.20 1.84
CA ASP A 25 9.32 9.76 3.16
C ASP A 25 8.16 10.63 3.66
N ALA A 26 6.95 10.08 3.57
CA ALA A 26 5.74 10.76 4.00
C ALA A 26 5.74 11.14 5.50
N ALA A 27 6.55 10.48 6.34
CA ALA A 27 6.68 10.83 7.75
C ALA A 27 7.31 12.22 7.99
N LEU A 28 8.01 12.77 6.98
CA LEU A 28 8.59 14.11 7.03
C LEU A 28 7.64 15.20 6.52
N TRP A 29 6.49 14.83 5.95
CA TRP A 29 5.51 15.79 5.43
C TRP A 29 4.88 16.69 6.52
N PRO A 30 4.51 16.19 7.72
CA PRO A 30 3.99 17.04 8.78
C PRO A 30 4.94 18.19 9.15
N GLY A 31 4.39 19.41 9.26
CA GLY A 31 5.15 20.63 9.52
C GLY A 31 5.69 21.32 8.26
N THR A 32 5.46 20.78 7.06
CA THR A 32 5.88 21.40 5.79
C THR A 32 5.26 22.79 5.60
N ALA A 33 3.99 23.00 5.95
CA ALA A 33 3.35 24.31 5.85
C ALA A 33 4.04 25.35 6.73
N SER A 34 4.41 24.99 7.97
CA SER A 34 5.16 25.88 8.86
C SER A 34 6.53 26.25 8.30
N ARG A 35 7.22 25.29 7.65
CA ARG A 35 8.51 25.55 6.98
C ARG A 35 8.36 26.48 5.77
N ILE A 36 7.30 26.29 4.97
CA ILE A 36 6.98 27.20 3.85
C ILE A 36 6.74 28.61 4.37
N ALA A 37 5.88 28.76 5.39
CA ALA A 37 5.58 30.05 6.00
C ALA A 37 6.86 30.75 6.49
N GLN A 38 7.70 30.05 7.27
CA GLN A 38 8.95 30.59 7.78
C GLN A 38 9.93 30.99 6.68
N ALA A 39 10.11 30.16 5.65
CA ALA A 39 11.04 30.44 4.55
C ALA A 39 10.64 31.65 3.70
N LEU A 40 9.35 32.01 3.69
CA LEU A 40 8.80 33.14 2.94
C LEU A 40 8.47 34.35 3.83
N GLY A 41 8.88 34.34 5.11
CA GLY A 41 8.63 35.46 6.03
C GLY A 41 7.15 35.65 6.37
N SER A 42 6.39 34.56 6.36
CA SER A 42 4.94 34.53 6.58
C SER A 42 4.57 33.76 7.85
N THR A 43 3.33 33.91 8.30
CA THR A 43 2.86 33.28 9.55
C THR A 43 1.98 32.06 9.32
N SER A 44 1.43 31.92 8.11
CA SER A 44 0.48 30.85 7.79
C SER A 44 0.68 30.30 6.39
N THR A 45 0.41 29.01 6.22
CA THR A 45 0.41 28.35 4.91
C THR A 45 -0.63 27.22 4.90
N VAL A 46 -1.27 27.03 3.75
CA VAL A 46 -2.13 25.89 3.44
C VAL A 46 -1.73 25.28 2.11
N VAL A 47 -1.70 23.95 2.06
CA VAL A 47 -1.57 23.16 0.85
C VAL A 47 -2.74 22.19 0.82
N LYS A 48 -3.56 22.27 -0.24
CA LYS A 48 -4.74 21.41 -0.42
C LYS A 48 -4.90 21.00 -1.88
N LEU A 49 -5.64 19.92 -2.10
CA LEU A 49 -6.04 19.43 -3.43
C LEU A 49 -7.55 19.55 -3.58
N HIS A 50 -7.99 20.04 -4.73
CA HIS A 50 -9.39 20.08 -5.14
C HIS A 50 -9.59 19.04 -6.23
N ALA A 51 -10.33 17.98 -5.94
CA ALA A 51 -10.68 16.94 -6.89
C ALA A 51 -11.89 17.33 -7.75
N ASP A 52 -12.06 16.64 -8.88
CA ASP A 52 -13.26 16.73 -9.70
C ASP A 52 -14.51 16.40 -8.85
N GLY A 53 -15.53 17.26 -8.93
CA GLY A 53 -16.74 17.14 -8.09
C GLY A 53 -16.72 17.96 -6.80
N GLY A 54 -15.69 18.79 -6.58
CA GLY A 54 -15.66 19.77 -5.48
C GLY A 54 -15.18 19.22 -4.14
N GLN A 55 -14.69 17.98 -4.12
CA GLN A 55 -14.09 17.38 -2.91
C GLN A 55 -12.72 18.02 -2.65
N VAL A 56 -12.50 18.48 -1.42
CA VAL A 56 -11.24 19.10 -0.98
C VAL A 56 -10.49 18.13 -0.06
N SER A 57 -9.22 17.88 -0.38
CA SER A 57 -8.31 17.12 0.46
C SER A 57 -7.23 18.06 1.01
N LEU A 58 -7.22 18.26 2.32
CA LEU A 58 -6.22 19.05 3.01
C LEU A 58 -4.93 18.22 3.13
N LEU A 59 -3.83 18.71 2.55
CA LEU A 59 -2.55 18.02 2.63
C LEU A 59 -1.73 18.47 3.83
N GLU A 60 -1.71 19.78 4.10
CA GLU A 60 -0.98 20.36 5.22
C GLU A 60 -1.48 21.78 5.48
N CYS A 61 -1.50 22.21 6.74
CA CYS A 61 -1.71 23.61 7.09
C CYS A 61 -1.00 23.99 8.39
N THR A 62 -0.79 25.29 8.58
CA THR A 62 -0.31 25.83 9.86
C THR A 62 -1.41 25.79 10.92
N ALA A 63 -1.02 25.71 12.19
CA ALA A 63 -1.95 25.48 13.32
C ALA A 63 -3.09 26.51 13.42
N ASN A 64 -2.87 27.76 13.02
CA ASN A 64 -3.90 28.81 13.01
C ASN A 64 -5.07 28.50 12.07
N LEU A 65 -4.91 27.59 11.10
CA LEU A 65 -5.94 27.16 10.15
C LEU A 65 -6.71 25.92 10.60
N LEU A 66 -6.33 25.31 11.73
CA LEU A 66 -7.04 24.16 12.30
C LEU A 66 -8.29 24.68 13.03
N VAL A 67 -9.45 24.45 12.43
CA VAL A 67 -10.74 24.88 12.96
C VAL A 67 -11.30 23.83 13.94
N PRO A 68 -11.66 24.20 15.18
CA PRO A 68 -12.31 23.29 16.12
C PRO A 68 -13.63 22.72 15.58
N GLU A 69 -14.03 21.53 16.05
CA GLU A 69 -15.25 20.84 15.57
C GLU A 69 -16.53 21.70 15.64
N HIS A 70 -16.66 22.54 16.67
CA HIS A 70 -17.83 23.42 16.83
C HIS A 70 -17.94 24.51 15.76
N ASP A 71 -16.83 24.89 15.12
CA ASP A 71 -16.76 25.91 14.09
C ASP A 71 -16.71 25.31 12.66
N GLN A 72 -16.69 23.98 12.52
CA GLN A 72 -16.55 23.31 11.21
C GLN A 72 -17.70 23.60 10.25
N ALA A 73 -18.96 23.61 10.74
CA ALA A 73 -20.12 23.93 9.91
C ALA A 73 -20.04 25.35 9.35
N TRP A 74 -19.48 26.27 10.14
CA TRP A 74 -19.29 27.66 9.78
C TRP A 74 -18.10 27.81 8.81
N ALA A 75 -16.97 27.15 9.06
CA ALA A 75 -15.83 27.13 8.13
C ALA A 75 -16.15 26.52 6.76
N HIS A 76 -17.02 25.50 6.70
CA HIS A 76 -17.44 24.86 5.47
C HIS A 76 -18.29 25.79 4.58
N ASP A 77 -19.11 26.69 5.17
CA ASP A 77 -19.89 27.64 4.38
C ASP A 77 -19.00 28.74 3.77
N TRP A 78 -17.98 29.17 4.51
CA TRP A 78 -17.08 30.25 4.09
C TRP A 78 -16.01 29.81 3.09
N HIS A 79 -15.54 28.56 3.13
CA HIS A 79 -14.64 28.01 2.08
C HIS A 79 -15.28 28.11 0.68
N ARG A 80 -16.62 28.06 0.58
CA ARG A 80 -17.35 28.24 -0.69
C ARG A 80 -17.44 29.70 -1.15
N ARG A 81 -17.12 30.66 -0.28
CA ARG A 81 -17.14 32.11 -0.54
C ARG A 81 -15.74 32.72 -0.59
N ASP A 82 -14.71 31.87 -0.64
CA ASP A 82 -13.31 32.27 -0.78
C ASP A 82 -13.05 32.81 -2.18
N LEU A 83 -13.20 34.13 -2.33
CA LEU A 83 -12.97 34.84 -3.59
C LEU A 83 -11.53 34.67 -4.09
N TRP A 84 -10.56 34.41 -3.21
CA TRP A 84 -9.20 34.17 -3.65
C TRP A 84 -9.12 32.89 -4.46
N VAL A 85 -9.65 31.78 -3.97
CA VAL A 85 -9.61 30.50 -4.70
C VAL A 85 -10.41 30.56 -6.00
N GLU A 86 -11.62 31.14 -5.96
CA GLU A 86 -12.47 31.29 -7.14
C GLU A 86 -11.77 32.08 -8.26
N ARG A 87 -11.21 33.25 -7.93
CA ARG A 87 -10.57 34.15 -8.91
C ARG A 87 -9.18 33.68 -9.32
N SER A 88 -8.47 32.95 -8.45
CA SER A 88 -7.16 32.35 -8.77
C SER A 88 -7.23 31.43 -10.00
N LEU A 89 -8.30 30.64 -10.12
CA LEU A 89 -8.52 29.76 -11.27
C LEU A 89 -8.67 30.55 -12.58
N ALA A 90 -9.38 31.69 -12.54
CA ALA A 90 -9.57 32.57 -13.69
C ALA A 90 -8.29 33.34 -14.07
N TYR A 91 -7.42 33.64 -13.10
CA TYR A 91 -6.19 34.41 -13.31
C TYR A 91 -5.07 33.58 -13.98
N GLY A 92 -5.11 32.27 -13.81
CA GLY A 92 -4.25 31.33 -14.54
C GLY A 92 -3.47 30.38 -13.64
N MET A 93 -3.24 29.17 -14.16
CA MET A 93 -2.57 28.08 -13.44
C MET A 93 -1.06 28.30 -13.32
N SER A 94 -0.49 27.85 -12.20
CA SER A 94 0.93 27.91 -11.84
C SER A 94 1.54 29.32 -11.83
N ARG A 95 0.71 30.33 -11.57
CA ARG A 95 1.15 31.72 -11.43
C ARG A 95 1.01 32.16 -9.98
N ILE A 96 2.07 32.76 -9.44
CA ILE A 96 1.99 33.39 -8.12
C ILE A 96 1.18 34.68 -8.22
N ILE A 97 0.18 34.78 -7.36
CA ILE A 97 -0.79 35.88 -7.24
C ILE A 97 -0.86 36.34 -5.80
N THR A 98 -1.25 37.61 -5.62
CA THR A 98 -1.45 38.25 -4.34
C THR A 98 -2.93 38.56 -4.10
N ASP A 99 -3.30 38.92 -2.87
CA ASP A 99 -4.65 39.40 -2.57
C ASP A 99 -5.02 40.64 -3.40
N GLU A 100 -4.07 41.54 -3.65
CA GLU A 100 -4.26 42.76 -4.45
C GLU A 100 -4.50 42.47 -5.94
N ASP A 101 -4.00 41.34 -6.47
CA ASP A 101 -4.30 40.88 -7.83
C ASP A 101 -5.76 40.41 -7.97
N LEU A 102 -6.39 39.99 -6.86
CA LEU A 102 -7.64 39.23 -6.88
C LEU A 102 -8.83 40.01 -6.36
N VAL A 103 -8.67 40.86 -5.35
CA VAL A 103 -9.80 41.48 -4.62
C VAL A 103 -9.49 42.93 -4.30
N THR A 104 -10.41 43.84 -4.59
CA THR A 104 -10.22 45.27 -4.27
C THR A 104 -10.47 45.55 -2.79
N PRO A 105 -9.93 46.65 -2.23
CA PRO A 105 -10.21 47.04 -0.84
C PRO A 105 -11.70 47.19 -0.52
N GLU A 106 -12.50 47.69 -1.47
CA GLU A 106 -13.95 47.83 -1.31
C GLU A 106 -14.66 46.47 -1.21
N GLU A 107 -14.21 45.48 -1.98
CA GLU A 107 -14.75 44.12 -1.93
C GLU A 107 -14.37 43.42 -0.62
N GLN A 108 -13.12 43.58 -0.16
CA GLN A 108 -12.69 43.10 1.15
C GLN A 108 -13.50 43.75 2.29
N ALA A 109 -13.84 45.03 2.17
CA ALA A 109 -14.62 45.75 3.17
C ALA A 109 -16.08 45.26 3.28
N ARG A 110 -16.64 44.74 2.18
CA ARG A 110 -18.05 44.31 2.09
C ARG A 110 -18.28 42.85 2.41
N SER A 111 -17.23 42.04 2.50
CA SER A 111 -17.35 40.60 2.69
C SER A 111 -17.04 40.18 4.14
N GLY A 112 -18.02 39.53 4.78
CA GLY A 112 -17.87 39.00 6.15
C GLY A 112 -16.72 37.99 6.30
N PHE A 113 -16.32 37.32 5.21
CA PHE A 113 -15.13 36.46 5.18
C PHE A 113 -13.87 37.24 5.56
N TYR A 114 -13.66 38.41 4.96
CA TYR A 114 -12.48 39.24 5.19
C TYR A 114 -12.57 40.03 6.50
N GLN A 115 -13.78 40.40 6.92
CA GLN A 115 -13.99 41.23 8.12
C GLN A 115 -14.04 40.42 9.43
N GLU A 116 -14.59 39.22 9.40
CA GLU A 116 -14.87 38.45 10.61
C GLU A 116 -13.97 37.21 10.73
N TRP A 117 -13.69 36.53 9.61
CA TRP A 117 -12.98 35.25 9.65
C TRP A 117 -11.47 35.39 9.60
N LEU A 118 -10.94 36.00 8.52
CA LEU A 118 -9.49 36.12 8.32
C LEU A 118 -8.76 36.79 9.51
N PRO A 119 -9.32 37.82 10.19
CA PRO A 119 -8.70 38.40 11.37
C PRO A 119 -8.54 37.42 12.53
N ARG A 120 -9.50 36.50 12.75
CA ARG A 120 -9.39 35.46 13.79
C ARG A 120 -8.25 34.49 13.52
N LEU A 121 -7.93 34.28 12.25
CA LEU A 121 -6.84 33.43 11.78
C LEU A 121 -5.50 34.17 11.71
N GLY A 122 -5.48 35.49 11.97
CA GLY A 122 -4.29 36.33 11.78
C GLY A 122 -3.90 36.52 10.32
N ILE A 123 -4.89 36.48 9.42
CA ILE A 123 -4.69 36.55 7.96
C ILE A 123 -5.22 37.89 7.45
N HIS A 124 -4.42 38.58 6.63
CA HIS A 124 -4.87 39.74 5.87
C HIS A 124 -4.35 39.71 4.44
N HIS A 125 -3.02 39.57 4.30
CA HIS A 125 -2.38 39.47 2.99
C HIS A 125 -2.22 38.01 2.58
N MET A 126 -2.34 37.75 1.28
CA MET A 126 -2.25 36.42 0.70
C MET A 126 -1.24 36.42 -0.46
N LEU A 127 -0.43 35.37 -0.51
CA LEU A 127 0.45 35.01 -1.60
C LEU A 127 0.19 33.55 -1.93
N GLY A 128 -0.07 33.21 -3.18
CA GLY A 128 -0.46 31.84 -3.48
C GLY A 128 -0.44 31.50 -4.95
N ALA A 129 -0.81 30.26 -5.25
CA ALA A 129 -1.05 29.80 -6.60
C ALA A 129 -2.00 28.61 -6.59
N VAL A 130 -2.79 28.51 -7.66
CA VAL A 130 -3.43 27.27 -8.08
C VAL A 130 -2.54 26.59 -9.11
N PHE A 131 -2.43 25.27 -9.10
CA PHE A 131 -1.55 24.54 -10.00
C PHE A 131 -2.07 23.15 -10.36
N PRO A 132 -1.70 22.62 -11.54
CA PRO A 132 -2.18 21.30 -11.94
C PRO A 132 -1.49 20.21 -11.12
N THR A 133 -2.25 19.22 -10.69
CA THR A 133 -1.72 17.97 -10.12
C THR A 133 -2.03 16.79 -11.02
N ALA A 134 -1.58 15.59 -10.65
CA ALA A 134 -2.02 14.38 -11.35
C ALA A 134 -3.53 14.14 -11.11
N GLN A 135 -4.17 13.35 -11.99
CA GLN A 135 -5.55 12.84 -11.80
C GLN A 135 -6.65 13.91 -11.80
N SER A 136 -6.55 14.93 -12.66
CA SER A 136 -7.56 16.01 -12.81
C SER A 136 -7.80 16.90 -11.58
N ALA A 137 -7.09 16.69 -10.47
CA ALA A 137 -7.16 17.58 -9.32
C ALA A 137 -6.36 18.88 -9.53
N VAL A 138 -6.78 19.95 -8.84
CA VAL A 138 -6.11 21.24 -8.76
C VAL A 138 -5.49 21.40 -7.37
N GLY A 139 -4.17 21.63 -7.33
CA GLY A 139 -3.47 21.99 -6.10
C GLY A 139 -3.63 23.47 -5.80
N VAL A 140 -3.77 23.80 -4.52
CA VAL A 140 -3.86 25.17 -4.02
C VAL A 140 -2.78 25.37 -2.97
N LEU A 141 -1.93 26.38 -3.18
CA LEU A 141 -0.99 26.92 -2.21
C LEU A 141 -1.48 28.31 -1.79
N GLY A 142 -1.75 28.48 -0.50
CA GLY A 142 -2.04 29.79 0.09
C GLY A 142 -1.06 30.08 1.22
N ILE A 143 -0.41 31.23 1.19
CA ILE A 143 0.56 31.68 2.19
C ILE A 143 0.09 33.04 2.69
N HIS A 144 0.00 33.20 4.01
CA HIS A 144 -0.69 34.33 4.60
C HIS A 144 0.13 35.01 5.68
N ARG A 145 -0.13 36.30 5.86
CA ARG A 145 0.44 37.10 6.95
C ARG A 145 -0.55 38.18 7.43
N PRO A 146 -0.41 38.66 8.68
CA PRO A 146 -1.29 39.68 9.25
C PRO A 146 -1.10 41.04 8.60
N ARG A 147 -2.03 41.97 8.88
CA ARG A 147 -2.08 43.31 8.29
C ARG A 147 -0.83 44.16 8.59
N ASP A 148 -0.32 44.06 9.80
CA ASP A 148 0.85 44.81 10.28
C ASP A 148 2.17 44.36 9.63
N ALA A 149 2.21 43.17 9.00
CA ALA A 149 3.35 42.69 8.23
C ALA A 149 3.44 43.32 6.81
N GLY A 150 2.43 44.07 6.37
CA GLY A 150 2.38 44.75 5.07
C GLY A 150 2.11 43.83 3.87
N ALA A 151 1.80 44.41 2.70
CA ALA A 151 1.51 43.67 1.47
C ALA A 151 2.74 42.98 0.88
N TYR A 152 2.57 41.83 0.23
CA TYR A 152 3.67 41.07 -0.36
C TYR A 152 4.35 41.85 -1.49
N THR A 153 5.68 41.90 -1.44
CA THR A 153 6.51 42.59 -2.43
C THR A 153 6.76 41.71 -3.66
N ASP A 154 7.13 42.33 -4.78
CA ASP A 154 7.56 41.63 -6.00
C ASP A 154 8.74 40.67 -5.75
N ARG A 155 9.58 40.97 -4.76
CA ARG A 155 10.70 40.13 -4.37
C ARG A 155 10.21 38.83 -3.74
N GLU A 156 9.28 38.92 -2.79
CA GLU A 156 8.65 37.76 -2.12
C GLU A 156 7.83 36.94 -3.13
N ARG A 157 7.12 37.62 -4.05
CA ARG A 157 6.44 36.97 -5.17
C ARG A 157 7.38 36.12 -6.02
N ARG A 158 8.58 36.64 -6.35
CA ARG A 158 9.61 35.87 -7.08
C ARG A 158 10.14 34.70 -6.27
N GLN A 159 10.31 34.84 -4.96
CA GLN A 159 10.76 33.73 -4.10
C GLN A 159 9.74 32.59 -4.06
N ALA A 160 8.45 32.90 -3.89
CA ALA A 160 7.40 31.88 -3.97
C ALA A 160 7.33 31.23 -5.36
N ALA A 161 7.57 32.00 -6.43
CA ALA A 161 7.61 31.48 -7.79
C ALA A 161 8.77 30.50 -8.03
N LEU A 162 9.89 30.67 -7.32
CA LEU A 162 11.00 29.72 -7.34
C LEU A 162 10.65 28.41 -6.61
N ILE A 163 9.90 28.47 -5.51
CA ILE A 163 9.53 27.29 -4.71
C ILE A 163 8.40 26.47 -5.36
N LEU A 164 7.44 27.14 -6.02
CA LEU A 164 6.24 26.48 -6.54
C LEU A 164 6.53 25.27 -7.45
N PRO A 165 7.46 25.31 -8.42
CA PRO A 165 7.81 24.14 -9.23
C PRO A 165 8.37 22.97 -8.41
N HIS A 166 9.09 23.23 -7.30
CA HIS A 166 9.61 22.19 -6.42
C HIS A 166 8.50 21.56 -5.59
N LEU A 167 7.58 22.35 -5.05
CA LEU A 167 6.38 21.83 -4.38
C LEU A 167 5.55 20.95 -5.32
N GLN A 168 5.30 21.41 -6.55
CA GLN A 168 4.58 20.63 -7.57
C GLN A 168 5.26 19.31 -7.92
N ARG A 169 6.60 19.30 -7.98
CA ARG A 169 7.39 18.09 -8.26
C ARG A 169 7.36 17.14 -7.07
N ALA A 170 7.56 17.65 -5.85
CA ALA A 170 7.48 16.90 -4.60
C ALA A 170 6.12 16.22 -4.44
N LEU A 171 5.02 16.94 -4.62
CA LEU A 171 3.67 16.38 -4.55
C LEU A 171 3.45 15.27 -5.58
N ARG A 172 3.87 15.50 -6.83
CA ARG A 172 3.77 14.47 -7.89
C ARG A 172 4.61 13.22 -7.58
N LEU A 173 5.81 13.40 -7.04
CA LEU A 173 6.66 12.30 -6.62
C LEU A 173 6.03 11.53 -5.46
N GLY A 174 5.58 12.23 -4.41
CA GLY A 174 4.93 11.61 -3.26
C GLY A 174 3.68 10.82 -3.64
N GLN A 175 2.81 11.39 -4.50
CA GLN A 175 1.64 10.67 -5.03
C GLN A 175 2.05 9.41 -5.82
N ARG A 176 3.11 9.48 -6.62
CA ARG A 176 3.59 8.32 -7.38
C ARG A 176 4.20 7.26 -6.47
N PHE A 177 4.95 7.65 -5.44
CA PHE A 177 5.50 6.72 -4.45
C PHE A 177 4.40 6.06 -3.64
N ALA A 178 3.38 6.82 -3.21
CA ALA A 178 2.23 6.28 -2.50
C ALA A 178 1.49 5.24 -3.34
N GLU A 179 1.21 5.53 -4.62
CA GLU A 179 0.55 4.58 -5.53
C GLU A 179 1.38 3.31 -5.74
N LEU A 180 2.69 3.43 -5.99
CA LEU A 180 3.56 2.27 -6.16
C LEU A 180 3.67 1.45 -4.87
N SER A 181 3.72 2.10 -3.70
CA SER A 181 3.78 1.44 -2.40
C SER A 181 2.47 0.70 -2.11
N TYR A 182 1.32 1.31 -2.41
CA TYR A 182 0.02 0.68 -2.29
C TYR A 182 -0.11 -0.55 -3.19
N GLN A 183 0.25 -0.44 -4.47
CA GLN A 183 0.24 -1.57 -5.41
C GLN A 183 1.16 -2.70 -4.95
N HIS A 184 2.35 -2.35 -4.44
CA HIS A 184 3.29 -3.31 -3.89
C HIS A 184 2.69 -4.04 -2.68
N GLU A 185 2.13 -3.30 -1.72
CA GLU A 185 1.53 -3.87 -0.52
C GLU A 185 0.34 -4.77 -0.86
N VAL A 186 -0.57 -4.34 -1.73
CA VAL A 186 -1.71 -5.15 -2.18
C VAL A 186 -1.23 -6.44 -2.87
N ALA A 187 -0.19 -6.37 -3.70
CA ALA A 187 0.37 -7.54 -4.36
C ALA A 187 0.98 -8.54 -3.36
N LEU A 188 1.63 -8.06 -2.30
CA LEU A 188 2.17 -8.92 -1.23
C LEU A 188 1.06 -9.49 -0.35
N GLN A 189 0.08 -8.68 0.06
CA GLN A 189 -1.09 -9.13 0.81
C GLN A 189 -1.87 -10.20 0.04
N ALA A 190 -1.91 -10.14 -1.29
CA ALA A 190 -2.50 -11.19 -2.11
C ALA A 190 -1.77 -12.54 -1.95
N LEU A 191 -0.45 -12.56 -1.74
CA LEU A 191 0.30 -13.79 -1.45
C LEU A 191 -0.07 -14.41 -0.10
N ASP A 192 -0.44 -13.59 0.89
CA ASP A 192 -0.89 -14.04 2.21
C ASP A 192 -2.28 -14.68 2.20
N ARG A 193 -3.07 -14.44 1.15
CA ARG A 193 -4.42 -15.02 1.00
C ARG A 193 -4.42 -16.46 0.50
N PHE A 194 -3.27 -17.03 0.17
CA PHE A 194 -3.17 -18.42 -0.28
C PHE A 194 -2.81 -19.37 0.87
N ASP A 195 -3.48 -20.53 0.91
CA ASP A 195 -3.15 -21.67 1.80
C ASP A 195 -1.83 -22.39 1.39
N THR A 196 -0.99 -21.74 0.59
CA THR A 196 0.29 -22.24 0.10
C THR A 196 1.36 -21.24 0.50
N GLY A 197 2.47 -21.72 1.07
CA GLY A 197 3.59 -20.85 1.38
C GLY A 197 4.17 -20.25 0.10
N ALA A 198 4.36 -18.94 0.07
CA ALA A 198 5.00 -18.24 -1.04
C ALA A 198 6.18 -17.42 -0.52
N MET A 199 7.32 -17.47 -1.21
CA MET A 199 8.49 -16.66 -0.89
C MET A 199 9.11 -16.10 -2.17
N ILE A 200 9.56 -14.87 -2.14
CA ILE A 200 10.36 -14.28 -3.21
C ILE A 200 11.82 -14.31 -2.76
N VAL A 201 12.68 -14.93 -3.57
CA VAL A 201 14.13 -15.01 -3.28
C VAL A 201 14.97 -14.45 -4.41
N ASP A 202 16.14 -13.91 -4.07
CA ASP A 202 17.16 -13.52 -5.05
C ASP A 202 18.05 -14.70 -5.47
N GLY A 203 19.08 -14.42 -6.29
CA GLY A 203 19.99 -15.47 -6.78
C GLY A 203 20.93 -16.09 -5.77
N ALA A 204 21.04 -15.51 -4.57
CA ALA A 204 21.74 -16.09 -3.43
C ALA A 204 20.77 -16.78 -2.45
N CYS A 205 19.52 -17.01 -2.88
CA CYS A 205 18.41 -17.48 -2.04
C CYS A 205 18.09 -16.54 -0.87
N ARG A 206 18.47 -15.26 -0.91
CA ARG A 206 18.06 -14.28 0.09
C ARG A 206 16.57 -14.07 -0.01
N ILE A 207 15.86 -14.20 1.12
CA ILE A 207 14.43 -13.97 1.19
C ILE A 207 14.19 -12.46 1.08
N LEU A 208 13.51 -12.06 0.01
CA LEU A 208 13.06 -10.68 -0.23
C LEU A 208 11.67 -10.48 0.39
N HIS A 209 10.83 -11.51 0.36
CA HIS A 209 9.52 -11.55 1.00
C HIS A 209 9.11 -12.99 1.30
N ALA A 210 8.33 -13.20 2.35
CA ALA A 210 7.71 -14.49 2.70
C ALA A 210 6.27 -14.24 3.16
N SER A 211 5.33 -15.05 2.65
CA SER A 211 3.95 -15.00 3.12
C SER A 211 3.81 -15.61 4.52
N ALA A 212 2.75 -15.26 5.23
CA ALA A 212 2.44 -15.79 6.57
C ALA A 212 2.41 -17.32 6.61
N MET A 213 1.91 -17.96 5.53
CA MET A 213 1.92 -19.41 5.39
C MET A 213 3.34 -19.96 5.21
N ALA A 214 4.21 -19.30 4.43
CA ALA A 214 5.60 -19.71 4.30
C ALA A 214 6.36 -19.63 5.63
N GLU A 215 6.16 -18.55 6.39
CA GLU A 215 6.74 -18.39 7.72
C GLU A 215 6.26 -19.48 8.69
N THR A 216 4.99 -19.85 8.62
CA THR A 216 4.43 -20.95 9.42
C THR A 216 5.07 -22.29 9.05
N LEU A 217 5.17 -22.60 7.75
CA LEU A 217 5.81 -23.84 7.29
C LEU A 217 7.30 -23.89 7.67
N MET A 218 8.02 -22.77 7.63
CA MET A 218 9.42 -22.70 8.10
C MET A 218 9.54 -22.96 9.61
N ARG A 219 8.58 -22.49 10.42
CA ARG A 219 8.55 -22.80 11.87
C ARG A 219 8.22 -24.26 12.17
N GLU A 220 7.34 -24.87 11.39
CA GLU A 220 6.86 -26.24 11.61
C GLU A 220 7.77 -27.33 11.01
N CYS A 221 8.60 -26.99 10.02
CA CYS A 221 9.46 -27.94 9.32
C CYS A 221 10.94 -27.65 9.60
N PRO A 222 11.61 -28.41 10.49
CA PRO A 222 13.02 -28.17 10.86
C PRO A 222 14.01 -28.28 9.68
N GLU A 223 13.61 -28.92 8.59
CA GLU A 223 14.43 -29.03 7.38
C GLU A 223 14.51 -27.69 6.63
N LEU A 224 13.49 -26.81 6.74
CA LEU A 224 13.49 -25.46 6.19
C LEU A 224 14.13 -24.50 7.20
N VAL A 225 15.25 -23.88 6.82
CA VAL A 225 15.98 -22.99 7.72
C VAL A 225 16.33 -21.67 7.04
N VAL A 226 16.43 -20.61 7.85
CA VAL A 226 16.91 -19.30 7.39
C VAL A 226 18.29 -19.04 7.98
N VAL A 227 19.30 -18.91 7.12
CA VAL A 227 20.68 -18.65 7.53
C VAL A 227 21.10 -17.29 6.99
N ARG A 228 21.29 -16.30 7.88
CA ARG A 228 21.66 -14.91 7.52
C ARG A 228 20.70 -14.27 6.50
N GLY A 229 19.40 -14.57 6.62
CA GLY A 229 18.34 -14.08 5.72
C GLY A 229 18.20 -14.86 4.41
N CYS A 230 18.96 -15.95 4.21
CA CYS A 230 18.83 -16.82 3.05
C CYS A 230 18.03 -18.07 3.38
N LEU A 231 17.09 -18.43 2.49
CA LEU A 231 16.42 -19.73 2.51
C LEU A 231 17.46 -20.83 2.28
N SER A 232 17.47 -21.82 3.17
CA SER A 232 18.34 -22.98 3.09
C SER A 232 17.63 -24.23 3.58
N LEU A 233 18.30 -25.36 3.41
CA LEU A 233 17.85 -26.65 3.90
C LEU A 233 18.91 -27.23 4.83
N HIS A 234 18.48 -27.90 5.89
CA HIS A 234 19.38 -28.49 6.88
C HIS A 234 20.28 -29.57 6.26
N SER A 235 19.72 -30.41 5.40
CA SER A 235 20.46 -31.42 4.63
C SER A 235 21.34 -30.76 3.55
N PRO A 236 22.66 -30.99 3.54
CA PRO A 236 23.56 -30.42 2.54
C PRO A 236 23.18 -30.79 1.10
N MET A 237 22.76 -32.05 0.88
CA MET A 237 22.32 -32.50 -0.44
C MET A 237 21.07 -31.76 -0.92
N LEU A 238 20.09 -31.53 -0.02
CA LEU A 238 18.88 -30.80 -0.40
C LEU A 238 19.18 -29.31 -0.60
N LYS A 239 20.08 -28.72 0.20
CA LYS A 239 20.56 -27.35 0.01
C LYS A 239 21.18 -27.13 -1.36
N ASP A 240 22.00 -28.07 -1.84
CA ASP A 240 22.59 -28.00 -3.18
C ASP A 240 21.52 -28.10 -4.27
N LYS A 241 20.53 -28.97 -4.08
CA LYS A 241 19.36 -29.08 -4.98
C LYS A 241 18.53 -27.80 -5.01
N LEU A 242 18.25 -27.19 -3.86
CA LEU A 242 17.55 -25.90 -3.79
C LEU A 242 18.33 -24.81 -4.53
N SER A 243 19.64 -24.74 -4.32
CA SER A 243 20.49 -23.75 -4.98
C SER A 243 20.52 -23.93 -6.50
N ALA A 244 20.56 -25.18 -6.98
CA ALA A 244 20.45 -25.50 -8.40
C ALA A 244 19.07 -25.15 -8.97
N LEU A 245 18.00 -25.41 -8.20
CA LEU A 245 16.62 -25.11 -8.56
C LEU A 245 16.39 -23.60 -8.75
N VAL A 246 16.81 -22.79 -7.77
CA VAL A 246 16.73 -21.31 -7.84
C VAL A 246 17.56 -20.79 -9.02
N ARG A 247 18.79 -21.30 -9.21
CA ARG A 247 19.64 -20.90 -10.33
C ARG A 247 19.01 -21.20 -11.69
N ALA A 248 18.39 -22.37 -11.86
CA ALA A 248 17.70 -22.74 -13.09
C ALA A 248 16.54 -21.77 -13.38
N ALA A 249 15.73 -21.44 -12.37
CA ALA A 249 14.65 -20.47 -12.51
C ALA A 249 15.18 -19.07 -12.91
N LEU A 250 16.28 -18.59 -12.34
CA LEU A 250 16.86 -17.31 -12.74
C LEU A 250 17.34 -17.29 -14.19
N GLU A 251 17.93 -18.38 -14.68
CA GLU A 251 18.33 -18.47 -16.09
C GLU A 251 17.10 -18.42 -17.01
N THR A 252 16.00 -19.08 -16.64
CA THR A 252 14.71 -18.95 -17.33
C THR A 252 14.17 -17.52 -17.29
N ALA A 253 14.22 -16.85 -16.14
CA ALA A 253 13.81 -15.45 -16.01
C ALA A 253 14.62 -14.50 -16.92
N ARG A 254 15.89 -14.83 -17.19
CA ARG A 254 16.77 -14.12 -18.14
C ARG A 254 16.52 -14.47 -19.61
N GLY A 255 15.51 -15.29 -19.91
CA GLY A 255 15.19 -15.73 -21.27
C GLY A 255 16.09 -16.83 -21.81
N ARG A 256 16.88 -17.50 -20.95
CA ARG A 256 17.73 -18.64 -21.34
C ARG A 256 16.99 -19.96 -21.12
N ALA A 257 17.15 -20.90 -22.04
CA ALA A 257 16.57 -22.24 -21.91
C ALA A 257 17.29 -23.03 -20.82
N ALA A 258 16.68 -23.16 -19.64
CA ALA A 258 17.12 -24.04 -18.57
C ALA A 258 16.23 -25.29 -18.51
N LYS A 259 16.80 -26.46 -18.17
CA LYS A 259 16.01 -27.69 -17.95
C LYS A 259 15.14 -27.52 -16.69
N PRO A 260 13.82 -27.76 -16.76
CA PRO A 260 12.93 -27.60 -15.62
C PRO A 260 13.05 -28.79 -14.68
N GLY A 261 13.98 -28.74 -13.73
CA GLY A 261 13.65 -29.27 -12.41
C GLY A 261 12.82 -28.17 -11.76
N SER A 262 11.50 -28.36 -11.59
CA SER A 262 10.62 -27.31 -11.06
C SER A 262 10.28 -27.51 -9.59
N ALA A 263 10.57 -28.70 -9.03
CA ALA A 263 10.13 -29.09 -7.71
C ALA A 263 11.18 -29.87 -6.89
N LEU A 264 11.11 -29.74 -5.57
CA LEU A 264 11.92 -30.45 -4.58
C LEU A 264 11.01 -30.96 -3.46
N LEU A 265 11.18 -32.23 -3.06
CA LEU A 265 10.49 -32.77 -1.89
C LEU A 265 11.30 -32.47 -0.62
N ILE A 266 10.65 -31.87 0.37
CA ILE A 266 11.25 -31.54 1.66
C ILE A 266 10.75 -32.55 2.71
N PRO A 267 11.61 -33.44 3.22
CA PRO A 267 11.19 -34.49 4.14
C PRO A 267 10.66 -33.90 5.46
N ARG A 268 9.68 -34.59 6.04
CA ARG A 268 9.13 -34.30 7.37
C ARG A 268 9.07 -35.57 8.20
N SER A 269 9.26 -35.45 9.50
CA SER A 269 9.13 -36.59 10.41
C SER A 269 7.66 -37.02 10.51
N ARG A 270 7.37 -38.28 10.14
CA ARG A 270 6.04 -38.91 10.23
C ARG A 270 4.90 -38.16 9.50
N ARG A 271 5.23 -37.37 8.49
CA ARG A 271 4.28 -36.60 7.65
C ARG A 271 4.70 -36.72 6.19
N ILE A 272 3.75 -36.53 5.26
CA ILE A 272 4.08 -36.49 3.83
C ILE A 272 5.08 -35.34 3.55
N PRO A 273 6.12 -35.50 2.71
CA PRO A 273 7.05 -34.42 2.39
C PRO A 273 6.34 -33.15 1.86
N LEU A 274 6.85 -31.96 2.19
CA LEU A 274 6.40 -30.74 1.52
C LEU A 274 6.88 -30.73 0.07
N VAL A 275 6.14 -30.06 -0.79
CA VAL A 275 6.55 -29.84 -2.19
C VAL A 275 6.98 -28.39 -2.33
N LEU A 276 8.25 -28.16 -2.63
CA LEU A 276 8.81 -26.85 -2.92
C LEU A 276 8.93 -26.68 -4.43
N GLU A 277 8.34 -25.65 -5.00
CA GLU A 277 8.41 -25.35 -6.43
C GLU A 277 9.05 -23.98 -6.67
N ALA A 278 9.89 -23.84 -7.70
CA ALA A 278 10.51 -22.57 -8.06
C ALA A 278 9.99 -22.06 -9.41
N VAL A 279 9.46 -20.85 -9.41
CA VAL A 279 8.88 -20.18 -10.56
C VAL A 279 9.71 -18.93 -10.90
N PRO A 280 10.17 -18.77 -12.14
CA PRO A 280 10.93 -17.60 -12.55
C PRO A 280 10.06 -16.34 -12.51
N LEU A 281 10.57 -15.27 -11.90
CA LEU A 281 10.00 -13.94 -12.05
C LEU A 281 10.88 -13.14 -13.01
N GLY A 282 10.27 -12.60 -14.06
CA GLY A 282 10.97 -11.77 -15.04
C GLY A 282 11.69 -10.59 -14.37
N PRO A 283 12.75 -10.06 -14.99
CA PRO A 283 13.53 -8.97 -14.40
C PRO A 283 12.64 -7.73 -14.19
N ALA A 284 12.54 -7.28 -12.93
CA ALA A 284 12.05 -5.95 -12.65
C ALA A 284 13.16 -4.95 -12.97
N SER A 285 12.89 -4.02 -13.89
CA SER A 285 13.84 -2.97 -14.27
C SER A 285 13.28 -1.60 -13.88
N GLY A 286 14.12 -0.76 -13.29
CA GLY A 286 13.87 0.66 -13.10
C GLY A 286 14.93 1.47 -13.85
N ALA A 287 14.60 2.69 -14.26
CA ALA A 287 15.52 3.56 -15.02
C ALA A 287 16.88 3.84 -14.34
N PHE A 288 16.97 3.61 -13.03
CA PHE A 288 18.15 3.88 -12.19
C PHE A 288 18.66 2.65 -11.43
N GLY A 289 18.16 1.44 -11.75
CA GLY A 289 18.51 0.21 -11.03
C GLY A 289 18.92 -0.92 -11.96
N GLU A 290 19.80 -1.81 -11.48
CA GLU A 290 20.09 -3.05 -12.20
C GLU A 290 18.85 -3.93 -12.25
N ALA A 291 18.55 -4.48 -13.42
CA ALA A 291 17.52 -5.49 -13.60
C ALA A 291 17.91 -6.76 -12.82
N ARG A 292 17.22 -7.01 -11.69
CA ARG A 292 17.49 -8.17 -10.84
C ARG A 292 16.40 -9.22 -11.04
N PRO A 293 16.72 -10.40 -11.62
CA PRO A 293 15.77 -11.50 -11.66
C PRO A 293 15.55 -12.02 -10.23
N ALA A 294 14.33 -12.44 -9.95
CA ALA A 294 13.93 -13.05 -8.70
C ALA A 294 13.25 -14.40 -8.98
N VAL A 295 13.06 -15.20 -7.93
CA VAL A 295 12.38 -16.49 -8.01
C VAL A 295 11.26 -16.51 -7.00
N LEU A 296 10.06 -16.87 -7.43
CA LEU A 296 8.94 -17.18 -6.56
C LEU A 296 9.01 -18.65 -6.18
N VAL A 297 9.18 -18.93 -4.90
CA VAL A 297 9.21 -20.27 -4.32
C VAL A 297 7.86 -20.56 -3.67
N PHE A 298 7.15 -21.56 -4.18
CA PHE A 298 5.96 -22.10 -3.52
C PHE A 298 6.33 -23.27 -2.61
N ILE A 299 5.72 -23.35 -1.43
CA ILE A 299 5.80 -24.49 -0.53
C ILE A 299 4.38 -24.98 -0.26
N ARG A 300 4.08 -26.18 -0.75
CA ARG A 300 2.78 -26.83 -0.58
C ARG A 300 2.90 -27.90 0.49
N ASP A 301 1.98 -27.88 1.46
CA ASP A 301 1.76 -29.00 2.37
C ASP A 301 0.67 -29.93 1.80
N PRO A 302 1.01 -31.17 1.39
CA PRO A 302 0.02 -32.15 0.95
C PRO A 302 -1.01 -32.54 2.02
N GLU A 303 -0.73 -32.26 3.28
CA GLU A 303 -1.59 -32.49 4.43
C GLU A 303 -2.24 -31.19 4.96
N ALA A 304 -2.13 -30.08 4.21
CA ALA A 304 -2.78 -28.82 4.57
C ALA A 304 -4.26 -29.06 4.94
N PRO A 305 -4.74 -28.53 6.08
CA PRO A 305 -6.06 -28.82 6.58
C PRO A 305 -7.13 -28.32 5.61
N LEU A 306 -8.15 -29.16 5.38
CA LEU A 306 -9.40 -28.71 4.79
C LEU A 306 -10.23 -28.04 5.90
N GLU A 307 -10.68 -26.82 5.67
CA GLU A 307 -11.51 -26.12 6.64
C GLU A 307 -12.97 -26.56 6.57
N VAL A 308 -13.55 -26.90 7.73
CA VAL A 308 -14.96 -27.27 7.87
C VAL A 308 -15.86 -26.15 7.35
N ALA A 309 -15.59 -24.89 7.72
CA ALA A 309 -16.39 -23.74 7.30
C ALA A 309 -16.46 -23.65 5.76
N ARG A 310 -15.31 -23.70 5.10
CA ARG A 310 -15.20 -23.67 3.65
C ARG A 310 -16.00 -24.76 2.95
N LEU A 311 -15.94 -26.00 3.42
CA LEU A 311 -16.72 -27.10 2.81
C LEU A 311 -18.24 -26.91 3.00
N ARG A 312 -18.66 -26.27 4.09
CA ARG A 312 -20.07 -25.92 4.30
C ARG A 312 -20.51 -24.87 3.30
N ASP A 313 -19.69 -23.83 3.08
CA ASP A 313 -20.03 -22.73 2.18
C ASP A 313 -20.02 -23.17 0.71
N LEU A 314 -19.04 -23.99 0.30
CA LEU A 314 -18.92 -24.49 -1.07
C LEU A 314 -20.02 -25.49 -1.46
N PHE A 315 -20.44 -26.36 -0.52
CA PHE A 315 -21.27 -27.53 -0.84
C PHE A 315 -22.56 -27.63 -0.02
N GLY A 316 -22.89 -26.62 0.79
CA GLY A 316 -24.09 -26.64 1.65
C GLY A 316 -24.09 -27.77 2.68
N LEU A 317 -22.90 -28.22 3.11
CA LEU A 317 -22.78 -29.28 4.12
C LEU A 317 -23.21 -28.76 5.50
N THR A 318 -23.78 -29.65 6.31
CA THR A 318 -23.90 -29.40 7.76
C THR A 318 -22.52 -29.44 8.41
N ARG A 319 -22.40 -28.93 9.64
CA ARG A 319 -21.13 -28.98 10.39
C ARG A 319 -20.59 -30.40 10.51
N THR A 320 -21.45 -31.37 10.81
CA THR A 320 -21.07 -32.78 10.96
C THR A 320 -20.68 -33.42 9.62
N GLU A 321 -21.43 -33.14 8.55
CA GLU A 321 -21.08 -33.61 7.19
C GLU A 321 -19.73 -33.05 6.72
N ALA A 322 -19.48 -31.76 6.97
CA ALA A 322 -18.20 -31.14 6.64
C ALA A 322 -17.06 -31.72 7.48
N ALA A 323 -17.26 -32.01 8.77
CA ALA A 323 -16.26 -32.69 9.60
C ALA A 323 -15.91 -34.09 9.06
N VAL A 324 -16.92 -34.88 8.67
CA VAL A 324 -16.70 -36.18 8.01
C VAL A 324 -15.95 -36.02 6.68
N ALA A 325 -16.31 -35.00 5.87
CA ALA A 325 -15.63 -34.73 4.61
C ALA A 325 -14.15 -34.33 4.81
N VAL A 326 -13.84 -33.49 5.81
CA VAL A 326 -12.45 -33.13 6.15
C VAL A 326 -11.64 -34.38 6.52
N ALA A 327 -12.20 -35.26 7.35
CA ALA A 327 -11.56 -36.50 7.76
C ALA A 327 -11.31 -37.46 6.58
N LEU A 328 -12.29 -37.63 5.70
CA LEU A 328 -12.13 -38.38 4.44
C LEU A 328 -11.05 -37.77 3.54
N GLY A 329 -10.99 -36.44 3.45
CA GLY A 329 -9.96 -35.73 2.69
C GLY A 329 -8.54 -35.85 3.27
N ARG A 330 -8.41 -36.27 4.53
CA ARG A 330 -7.14 -36.64 5.17
C ARG A 330 -6.77 -38.12 4.97
N GLY A 331 -7.63 -38.88 4.28
CA GLY A 331 -7.41 -40.30 4.02
C GLY A 331 -7.84 -41.24 5.15
N GLN A 332 -8.57 -40.76 6.16
CA GLN A 332 -9.12 -41.62 7.21
C GLN A 332 -10.19 -42.58 6.64
N SER A 333 -10.26 -43.80 7.19
CA SER A 333 -11.32 -44.74 6.85
C SER A 333 -12.65 -44.36 7.52
N LEU A 334 -13.78 -44.87 7.04
CA LEU A 334 -15.08 -44.60 7.68
C LEU A 334 -15.17 -45.18 9.10
N ASP A 335 -14.45 -46.27 9.38
CA ASP A 335 -14.38 -46.89 10.70
C ASP A 335 -13.59 -46.03 11.68
N ASP A 336 -12.46 -45.45 11.24
CA ASP A 336 -11.70 -44.48 12.04
C ASP A 336 -12.55 -43.24 12.33
N ILE A 337 -13.24 -42.72 11.32
CA ILE A 337 -14.13 -41.55 11.47
C ILE A 337 -15.27 -41.84 12.44
N ALA A 338 -15.88 -43.02 12.34
CA ALA A 338 -16.94 -43.43 13.25
C ALA A 338 -16.44 -43.46 14.70
N THR A 339 -15.24 -44.03 14.90
CA THR A 339 -14.58 -44.11 16.21
C THR A 339 -14.22 -42.74 16.76
N ASP A 340 -13.51 -41.91 15.97
CA ASP A 340 -13.05 -40.57 16.35
C ASP A 340 -14.23 -39.63 16.69
N MET A 341 -15.36 -39.77 15.97
CA MET A 341 -16.54 -38.95 16.18
C MET A 341 -17.54 -39.54 17.19
N GLY A 342 -17.29 -40.73 17.74
CA GLY A 342 -18.20 -41.40 18.68
C GLY A 342 -19.56 -41.76 18.07
N ILE A 343 -19.61 -42.07 16.78
CA ILE A 343 -20.84 -42.43 16.05
C ILE A 343 -20.77 -43.88 15.53
N GLY A 344 -21.93 -44.50 15.28
CA GLY A 344 -21.96 -45.82 14.64
C GLY A 344 -21.48 -45.78 13.18
N ILE A 345 -20.84 -46.85 12.71
CA ILE A 345 -20.40 -46.98 11.30
C ILE A 345 -21.55 -46.79 10.29
N GLY A 346 -22.77 -47.23 10.64
CA GLY A 346 -23.97 -46.98 9.82
C GLY A 346 -24.32 -45.49 9.70
N THR A 347 -24.09 -44.71 10.75
CA THR A 347 -24.26 -43.25 10.77
C THR A 347 -23.19 -42.57 9.92
N ALA A 348 -21.92 -42.99 10.02
CA ALA A 348 -20.84 -42.49 9.16
C ALA A 348 -21.12 -42.76 7.66
N ARG A 349 -21.60 -43.96 7.31
CA ARG A 349 -22.05 -44.30 5.94
C ARG A 349 -23.23 -43.43 5.49
N THR A 350 -24.16 -43.12 6.39
CA THR A 350 -25.30 -42.22 6.10
C THR A 350 -24.81 -40.81 5.81
N HIS A 351 -23.87 -40.28 6.59
CA HIS A 351 -23.23 -38.98 6.32
C HIS A 351 -22.52 -38.99 4.97
N LEU A 352 -21.72 -40.02 4.65
CA LEU A 352 -21.07 -40.15 3.34
C LEU A 352 -22.09 -40.10 2.19
N LYS A 353 -23.21 -40.84 2.30
CA LYS A 353 -24.26 -40.82 1.28
C LYS A 353 -24.85 -39.42 1.07
N ARG A 354 -25.08 -38.68 2.15
CA ARG A 354 -25.57 -37.29 2.09
C ARG A 354 -24.56 -36.35 1.47
N ILE A 355 -23.27 -36.48 1.83
CA ILE A 355 -22.18 -35.67 1.26
C ILE A 355 -22.06 -35.93 -0.25
N LEU A 356 -22.07 -37.21 -0.68
CA LEU A 356 -22.06 -37.59 -2.09
C LEU A 356 -23.23 -36.96 -2.85
N ALA A 357 -24.44 -37.02 -2.29
CA ALA A 357 -25.62 -36.40 -2.89
C ALA A 357 -25.49 -34.86 -3.00
N LYS A 358 -25.04 -34.18 -1.93
CA LYS A 358 -24.87 -32.72 -1.90
C LYS A 358 -23.74 -32.21 -2.80
N THR A 359 -22.71 -33.03 -3.01
CA THR A 359 -21.56 -32.70 -3.87
C THR A 359 -21.73 -33.18 -5.32
N GLY A 360 -22.83 -33.87 -5.63
CA GLY A 360 -23.07 -34.47 -6.95
C GLY A 360 -22.10 -35.60 -7.31
N MET A 361 -21.40 -36.16 -6.32
CA MET A 361 -20.42 -37.23 -6.53
C MET A 361 -21.07 -38.60 -6.34
N HIS A 362 -20.59 -39.60 -7.07
CA HIS A 362 -21.16 -40.96 -7.01
C HIS A 362 -20.26 -41.98 -6.32
N ARG A 363 -18.97 -41.65 -6.11
CA ARG A 363 -17.99 -42.53 -5.45
C ARG A 363 -17.16 -41.76 -4.44
N GLN A 364 -16.79 -42.41 -3.34
CA GLN A 364 -15.92 -41.82 -2.31
C GLN A 364 -14.60 -41.30 -2.90
N ALA A 365 -13.98 -42.01 -3.83
CA ALA A 365 -12.74 -41.56 -4.49
C ALA A 365 -12.94 -40.25 -5.29
N GLN A 366 -14.12 -40.07 -5.92
CA GLN A 366 -14.46 -38.82 -6.62
C GLN A 366 -14.63 -37.67 -5.63
N LEU A 367 -15.31 -37.93 -4.50
CA LEU A 367 -15.43 -36.97 -3.40
C LEU A 367 -14.05 -36.56 -2.87
N VAL A 368 -13.17 -37.52 -2.57
CA VAL A 368 -11.81 -37.22 -2.09
C VAL A 368 -11.04 -36.39 -3.11
N ALA A 369 -11.11 -36.72 -4.41
CA ALA A 369 -10.48 -35.94 -5.47
C ALA A 369 -11.04 -34.51 -5.57
N LEU A 370 -12.36 -34.34 -5.43
CA LEU A 370 -13.01 -33.03 -5.37
C LEU A 370 -12.51 -32.23 -4.17
N LEU A 371 -12.51 -32.83 -2.97
CA LEU A 371 -12.05 -32.19 -1.74
C LEU A 371 -10.59 -31.72 -1.84
N VAL A 372 -9.70 -32.54 -2.40
CA VAL A 372 -8.28 -32.16 -2.62
C VAL A 372 -8.16 -30.96 -3.57
N ARG A 373 -8.99 -30.88 -4.62
CA ARG A 373 -9.03 -29.74 -5.55
C ARG A 373 -9.67 -28.50 -4.95
N SER A 374 -10.58 -28.67 -3.99
CA SER A 374 -11.23 -27.59 -3.27
C SER A 374 -10.37 -26.95 -2.18
N ARG A 375 -9.10 -27.40 -2.01
CA ARG A 375 -8.10 -26.77 -1.13
C ARG A 375 -7.60 -25.43 -1.65
N THR A 376 -7.64 -25.19 -2.96
CA THR A 376 -7.16 -23.94 -3.57
C THR A 376 -8.30 -22.97 -3.85
N THR A 377 -8.10 -21.71 -3.41
CA THR A 377 -8.76 -20.41 -3.70
C THR A 377 -9.04 -19.69 -2.36
N PRO A 378 -8.70 -18.40 -2.20
CA PRO A 378 -8.83 -17.68 -0.93
C PRO A 378 -10.24 -17.72 -0.34
N ALA A 379 -10.33 -17.74 0.99
CA ALA A 379 -11.49 -17.23 1.71
C ALA A 379 -11.40 -15.70 1.83
N SER A 380 -12.57 -15.07 1.73
CA SER A 380 -12.91 -13.64 1.73
C SER A 380 -11.92 -12.64 2.34
#